data_AF-A0AAV3QHK0-F1
#
_entry.id   AF-A0AAV3QHK0-F1
#
_cell.length_a   1.000
_cell.length_b   1.000
_cell.length_c   1.000
_cell.angle_alpha   90.00
_cell.angle_beta   90.00
_cell.angle_gamma   90.00
#
_symmetry.space_group_name_H-M   'P 1'
#
loop_
_entity.id
_entity.type
_entity.pdbx_description
1 polymer ?
#
loop_
_entity_poly.entity_id
_entity_poly.type
_entity_poly.pdbx_seq_one_letter_code
_entity_poly.pdbx_strand_id
1 'polypeptide(L)'
;MKWGIIQDDTCLFCNEHETLQHLFFNCKVVAEVWSKLLMYLHEYHQAKGWEEEARWLVGKGTCKSFKRKLRRLCMTTAIYHIWAARNKRHFEAVEQNCNSIVSRCVADIRACVGS
;
A
#
# COMPACT_ATOMS: atom_id res chain seq x y z
N MET A 1 -5.61 33.53 -9.35
CA MET A 1 -6.15 32.27 -8.77
C MET A 1 -5.17 31.80 -7.71
N LYS A 2 -5.51 31.94 -6.42
CA LYS A 2 -4.73 31.36 -5.32
C LYS A 2 -5.28 29.98 -5.07
N TRP A 3 -4.55 28.95 -5.49
CA TRP A 3 -4.77 27.60 -4.99
C TRP A 3 -4.54 27.66 -3.48
N GLY A 4 -5.54 27.26 -2.70
CA GLY A 4 -5.48 27.27 -1.25
C GLY A 4 -4.39 26.32 -0.79
N ILE A 5 -3.24 26.87 -0.41
CA ILE A 5 -2.18 26.15 0.28
C ILE A 5 -2.70 25.89 1.71
N ILE A 6 -3.45 24.81 1.87
CA ILE A 6 -3.48 24.10 3.15
C ILE A 6 -2.46 22.98 2.96
N GLN A 7 -1.19 23.35 3.09
CA GLN A 7 -0.09 22.41 3.14
C GLN A 7 -0.02 21.89 4.58
N ASP A 8 -1.06 21.17 4.98
CA ASP A 8 -0.95 20.31 6.15
C ASP A 8 -0.17 19.08 5.67
N ASP A 9 1.16 19.16 5.77
CA ASP A 9 2.06 18.05 5.42
C ASP A 9 1.99 16.95 6.50
N THR A 10 0.79 16.65 7.00
CA THR A 10 0.53 15.58 7.97
C THR A 10 -0.19 14.42 7.31
N CYS A 11 0.21 13.22 7.72
CA CYS A 11 -0.30 11.98 7.22
C CYS A 11 -1.71 11.79 7.76
N LEU A 12 -2.69 11.74 6.86
CA LEU A 12 -4.09 11.64 7.26
C LEU A 12 -4.43 10.34 7.98
N PHE A 13 -3.52 9.36 8.03
CA PHE A 13 -3.70 8.13 8.79
C PHE A 13 -3.16 8.20 10.23
N CYS A 14 -2.10 8.97 10.48
CA CYS A 14 -1.43 8.95 11.79
C CYS A 14 -0.95 10.30 12.33
N ASN A 15 -1.23 11.39 11.62
CA ASN A 15 -0.92 12.77 11.99
C ASN A 15 0.59 13.08 12.16
N GLU A 16 1.47 12.29 11.56
CA GLU A 16 2.91 12.55 11.48
C GLU A 16 3.25 13.24 10.16
N HIS A 17 4.49 13.72 9.95
CA HIS A 17 4.85 14.36 8.68
C HIS A 17 4.70 13.42 7.47
N GLU A 18 3.88 13.81 6.49
CA GLU A 18 3.59 13.00 5.31
C GLU A 18 4.67 13.18 4.24
N THR A 19 5.29 12.07 3.88
CA THR A 19 6.13 11.92 2.69
C THR A 19 5.69 10.64 1.97
N LEU A 20 6.07 10.42 0.71
CA LEU A 20 5.77 9.14 0.03
C LEU A 20 6.34 7.94 0.83
N GLN A 21 7.56 8.09 1.34
CA GLN A 21 8.21 7.08 2.18
C GLN A 21 7.40 6.83 3.46
N HIS A 22 6.91 7.90 4.10
CA HIS A 22 6.06 7.75 5.28
C HIS A 22 4.72 7.09 4.94
N LEU A 23 3.98 7.65 3.98
CA LEU A 23 2.65 7.18 3.58
C LEU A 23 2.65 5.69 3.25
N PHE A 24 3.64 5.21 2.50
CA PHE A 24 3.67 3.82 2.06
C PHE A 24 4.45 2.88 2.97
N PHE A 25 5.45 3.33 3.73
CA PHE A 25 6.35 2.40 4.44
C PHE A 25 6.54 2.68 5.94
N ASN A 26 6.43 3.94 6.39
CA ASN A 26 6.67 4.26 7.80
C ASN A 26 5.39 4.53 8.60
N CYS A 27 4.26 4.79 7.93
CA CYS A 27 2.99 5.04 8.59
C CYS A 27 2.53 3.76 9.31
N LYS A 28 2.38 3.84 10.64
CA LYS A 28 1.97 2.72 11.49
C LYS A 28 0.64 2.08 11.09
N VAL A 29 -0.29 2.87 10.57
CA VAL A 29 -1.60 2.38 10.09
C VAL A 29 -1.44 1.62 8.79
N VAL A 30 -0.65 2.13 7.86
CA VAL A 30 -0.37 1.47 6.58
C VAL A 30 0.50 0.22 6.77
N ALA A 31 1.36 0.19 7.78
CA ALA A 31 2.11 -1.01 8.15
C ALA A 31 1.18 -2.20 8.50
N GLU A 32 0.02 -1.95 9.10
CA GLU A 32 -0.98 -2.98 9.38
C GLU A 32 -1.60 -3.54 8.07
N VAL A 33 -1.85 -2.67 7.08
CA VAL A 33 -2.32 -3.09 5.75
C VAL A 33 -1.30 -4.01 5.08
N TRP A 34 -0.01 -3.64 5.12
CA TRP A 34 1.06 -4.49 4.59
C TRP A 34 1.16 -5.83 5.29
N SER A 35 1.16 -5.83 6.63
CA SER A 35 1.24 -7.06 7.42
C SER A 35 0.11 -8.03 7.06
N LYS A 36 -1.12 -7.54 6.95
CA LYS A 36 -2.29 -8.33 6.58
C LYS A 36 -2.21 -8.87 5.15
N LEU A 37 -1.72 -8.08 4.20
CA LEU A 37 -1.55 -8.52 2.81
C LEU A 37 -0.43 -9.55 2.64
N LEU A 38 0.69 -9.37 3.35
CA LEU A 38 1.81 -10.32 3.32
C LEU A 38 1.42 -11.66 3.98
N MET A 39 0.66 -11.60 5.07
CA MET A 39 0.04 -12.78 5.69
C MET A 39 -0.91 -13.49 4.72
N TYR A 40 -1.75 -12.75 3.98
CA TYR A 40 -2.61 -13.31 2.94
C TYR A 40 -1.83 -14.00 1.81
N LEU A 41 -0.64 -13.50 1.48
CA LEU A 41 0.24 -14.09 0.46
C LEU A 41 1.13 -15.22 0.97
N HIS A 42 1.10 -15.52 2.27
CA HIS A 42 2.05 -16.42 2.93
C HIS A 42 3.53 -16.02 2.70
N GLU A 43 3.81 -14.72 2.61
CA GLU A 43 5.17 -14.18 2.45
C GLU A 43 5.63 -13.59 3.79
N TYR A 44 6.78 -14.05 4.29
CA TYR A 44 7.43 -13.44 5.46
C TYR A 44 8.34 -12.32 4.96
N HIS A 45 7.79 -11.12 4.88
CA HIS A 45 8.51 -9.92 4.50
C HIS A 45 8.11 -8.78 5.42
N GLN A 46 9.02 -7.86 5.67
CA GLN A 46 8.73 -6.65 6.43
C GLN A 46 9.16 -5.48 5.55
N ALA A 47 8.23 -4.56 5.32
CA ALA A 47 8.52 -3.40 4.51
C ALA A 47 9.59 -2.54 5.20
N LYS A 48 10.73 -2.31 4.53
CA LYS A 48 11.86 -1.55 5.09
C LYS A 48 12.11 -0.21 4.42
N GLY A 49 11.39 0.06 3.33
CA GLY A 49 11.43 1.31 2.59
C GLY A 49 11.38 1.10 1.08
N TRP A 50 11.15 2.18 0.33
CA TRP A 50 10.90 2.09 -1.11
C TRP A 50 11.99 1.33 -1.87
N GLU A 51 13.26 1.56 -1.55
CA GLU A 51 14.38 0.92 -2.25
C GLU A 51 14.50 -0.58 -1.94
N GLU A 52 14.35 -0.97 -0.67
CA GLU A 52 14.33 -2.37 -0.26
C GLU A 52 13.16 -3.12 -0.92
N GLU A 53 11.99 -2.49 -0.96
CA GLU A 53 10.80 -3.07 -1.59
C GLU A 53 10.96 -3.23 -3.10
N ALA A 54 11.52 -2.23 -3.77
CA ALA A 54 11.85 -2.32 -5.19
C ALA A 54 12.85 -3.46 -5.45
N ARG A 55 13.89 -3.59 -4.61
CA ARG A 55 14.86 -4.69 -4.71
C ARG A 55 14.21 -6.06 -4.46
N TRP A 56 13.32 -6.18 -3.48
CA TRP A 56 12.58 -7.41 -3.18
C TRP A 56 11.64 -7.82 -4.32
N LEU A 57 10.93 -6.85 -4.90
CA LEU A 57 10.06 -7.04 -6.08
C LEU A 57 10.84 -7.44 -7.36
N VAL A 58 12.06 -6.92 -7.51
CA VAL A 58 12.94 -7.17 -8.65
C VAL A 58 13.84 -8.40 -8.44
N GLY A 59 13.91 -8.93 -7.21
CA GLY A 59 14.86 -9.93 -6.74
C GLY A 59 15.32 -10.99 -7.76
N LYS A 60 16.64 -11.21 -7.78
CA LYS A 60 17.37 -12.16 -8.64
C LYS A 60 17.12 -13.61 -8.21
N GLY A 61 15.92 -14.13 -8.45
CA GLY A 61 15.58 -15.53 -8.16
C GLY A 61 14.95 -16.21 -9.36
N THR A 62 15.38 -17.44 -9.65
CA THR A 62 14.80 -18.37 -10.64
C THR A 62 13.43 -18.93 -10.21
N CYS A 63 12.89 -18.49 -9.07
CA CYS A 63 11.63 -18.97 -8.54
C CYS A 63 10.44 -18.50 -9.41
N LYS A 64 9.89 -19.44 -10.18
CA LYS A 64 8.56 -19.50 -10.83
C LYS A 64 7.90 -18.13 -11.07
N SER A 65 7.88 -17.71 -12.34
CA SER A 65 7.31 -16.44 -12.86
C SER A 65 6.00 -15.98 -12.19
N PHE A 66 5.13 -16.92 -11.81
CA PHE A 66 3.86 -16.66 -11.12
C PHE A 66 4.02 -15.96 -9.76
N LYS A 67 4.90 -16.43 -8.85
CA LYS A 67 5.08 -15.79 -7.53
C LYS A 67 5.55 -14.35 -7.66
N ARG A 68 6.45 -14.09 -8.62
CA ARG A 68 6.92 -12.73 -8.94
C ARG A 68 5.78 -11.84 -9.47
N LYS A 69 4.94 -12.37 -10.36
CA LYS A 69 3.75 -11.67 -10.85
C LYS A 69 2.78 -11.35 -9.70
N LEU A 70 2.52 -12.33 -8.82
CA LEU A 70 1.63 -12.17 -7.68
C LEU A 70 2.13 -11.11 -6.68
N ARG A 71 3.43 -11.11 -6.35
CA ARG A 71 4.03 -10.08 -5.49
C ARG A 71 3.91 -8.69 -6.10
N ARG A 72 4.20 -8.55 -7.41
CA ARG A 72 4.05 -7.28 -8.12
C ARG A 72 2.61 -6.79 -8.10
N LEU A 73 1.67 -7.68 -8.44
CA LEU A 73 0.23 -7.39 -8.39
C LEU A 73 -0.17 -6.89 -7.00
N CYS A 74 0.19 -7.62 -5.95
CA CYS A 74 -0.15 -7.24 -4.58
C CYS A 74 0.43 -5.88 -4.19
N MET A 75 1.71 -5.61 -4.52
CA MET A 75 2.32 -4.31 -4.22
C MET A 75 1.63 -3.17 -4.98
N THR A 76 1.38 -3.34 -6.28
CA THR A 76 0.69 -2.31 -7.07
C THR A 76 -0.73 -2.05 -6.57
N THR A 77 -1.46 -3.11 -6.22
CA THR A 77 -2.82 -3.02 -5.69
C THR A 77 -2.83 -2.35 -4.32
N ALA A 78 -1.92 -2.70 -3.43
CA ALA A 78 -1.79 -2.07 -2.11
C ALA A 78 -1.51 -0.57 -2.21
N ILE A 79 -0.48 -0.19 -2.99
CA ILE A 79 -0.11 1.22 -3.22
C ILE A 79 -1.32 2.01 -3.75
N TYR A 80 -2.02 1.45 -4.74
CA TYR A 80 -3.21 2.08 -5.31
C TYR A 80 -4.31 2.31 -4.26
N HIS A 81 -4.69 1.27 -3.51
CA HIS A 81 -5.79 1.39 -2.53
C HIS A 81 -5.43 2.24 -1.32
N ILE A 82 -4.17 2.24 -0.88
CA ILE A 82 -3.67 3.14 0.17
C ILE A 82 -3.77 4.59 -0.30
N TRP A 83 -3.25 4.89 -1.49
CA TRP A 83 -3.31 6.23 -2.07
C TRP A 83 -4.76 6.70 -2.29
N ALA A 84 -5.62 5.82 -2.81
CA ALA A 84 -7.03 6.10 -3.00
C ALA A 84 -7.75 6.36 -1.67
N ALA A 85 -7.44 5.59 -0.61
CA ALA A 85 -8.00 5.81 0.73
C ALA A 85 -7.57 7.17 1.31
N ARG A 86 -6.28 7.52 1.18
CA ARG A 86 -5.75 8.82 1.61
C ARG A 86 -6.44 9.97 0.87
N ASN A 87 -6.63 9.85 -0.44
CA ASN A 87 -7.30 10.86 -1.24
C ASN A 87 -8.79 10.99 -0.90
N LYS A 88 -9.50 9.88 -0.70
CA LYS A 88 -10.90 9.92 -0.24
C LYS A 88 -11.02 10.62 1.11
N ARG A 89 -10.08 10.37 2.04
CA ARG A 89 -10.04 11.09 3.32
C ARG A 89 -9.79 12.59 3.13
N HIS A 90 -8.88 12.96 2.23
CA HIS A 90 -8.54 14.36 1.95
C HIS A 90 -9.68 15.14 1.27
N PHE A 91 -10.27 14.58 0.20
CA PHE A 91 -11.20 15.31 -0.66
C PHE A 91 -12.67 15.09 -0.31
N GLU A 92 -13.00 13.96 0.31
CA GLU A 92 -14.39 13.56 0.59
C GLU A 92 -14.66 13.39 2.09
N ALA A 93 -13.65 13.58 2.96
CA ALA A 93 -13.73 13.31 4.40
C ALA A 93 -14.20 11.87 4.74
N VAL A 94 -14.00 10.93 3.82
CA VAL A 94 -14.37 9.52 4.00
C VAL A 94 -13.20 8.75 4.60
N GLU A 95 -13.38 8.25 5.82
CA GLU A 95 -12.38 7.41 6.49
C GLU A 95 -12.56 5.93 6.15
N GLN A 96 -11.44 5.27 5.87
CA GLN A 96 -11.40 3.84 5.56
C GLN A 96 -10.41 3.17 6.49
N ASN A 97 -10.90 2.19 7.26
CA ASN A 97 -10.05 1.42 8.16
C ASN A 97 -9.16 0.42 7.40
N CYS A 98 -8.14 -0.10 8.08
CA CYS A 98 -7.19 -1.07 7.54
C CYS A 98 -7.88 -2.28 6.90
N ASN A 99 -8.93 -2.82 7.53
CA ASN A 99 -9.64 -3.99 7.02
C ASN A 99 -10.33 -3.70 5.69
N SER A 100 -11.00 -2.55 5.56
CA SER A 100 -11.67 -2.14 4.32
C SER A 100 -10.68 -1.94 3.17
N ILE A 101 -9.47 -1.48 3.44
CA ILE A 101 -8.39 -1.36 2.45
C ILE A 101 -7.92 -2.77 2.04
N VAL A 102 -7.61 -3.63 3.01
CA VAL A 102 -7.15 -5.01 2.76
C VAL A 102 -8.19 -5.82 1.98
N SER A 103 -9.47 -5.73 2.33
CA SER A 103 -10.55 -6.46 1.64
C SER A 103 -10.65 -6.07 0.17
N ARG A 104 -10.48 -4.79 -0.17
CA ARG A 104 -10.45 -4.33 -1.57
C ARG A 104 -9.22 -4.83 -2.31
N CYS A 105 -8.05 -4.76 -1.68
CA CYS A 105 -6.84 -5.32 -2.26
C CYS A 105 -7.00 -6.81 -2.57
N VAL A 106 -7.53 -7.59 -1.62
CA VAL A 106 -7.72 -9.04 -1.78
C VAL A 106 -8.76 -9.34 -2.87
N ALA A 107 -9.84 -8.56 -2.95
CA ALA A 107 -10.85 -8.70 -4.01
C ALA A 107 -10.23 -8.49 -5.40
N ASP A 108 -9.45 -7.43 -5.58
CA ASP A 108 -8.77 -7.13 -6.85
C ASP A 108 -7.72 -8.19 -7.21
N ILE A 109 -6.92 -8.63 -6.23
CA ILE A 109 -5.92 -9.69 -6.44
C ILE A 109 -6.61 -10.98 -6.91
N ARG A 110 -7.73 -11.36 -6.27
CA ARG A 110 -8.51 -12.55 -6.67
C ARG A 110 -9.07 -12.43 -8.07
N ALA A 111 -9.62 -11.26 -8.42
CA ALA A 111 -10.15 -11.01 -9.76
C ALA A 111 -9.09 -11.16 -10.85
N CYS A 112 -7.84 -10.73 -10.60
CA CYS A 112 -6.74 -10.84 -11.55
C CYS A 112 -6.06 -12.22 -11.61
N VAL A 113 -6.21 -13.06 -10.58
CA VAL A 113 -5.60 -14.40 -10.51
C VAL A 113 -6.57 -15.50 -10.93
N GLY A 114 -7.88 -15.28 -10.75
CA GLY A 114 -8.94 -16.22 -11.17
C GLY A 114 -9.35 -16.10 -12.63
N SER A 115 -8.78 -15.15 -13.39
CA SER A 115 -8.99 -14.90 -14.81
C SER A 115 -7.93 -15.53 -15.70
#